data_AF-G7GM00-F1
#
_entry.id   AF-G7GM00-F1
#
_cell.length_a   1.000
_cell.length_b   1.000
_cell.length_c   1.000
_cell.angle_alpha   90.00
_cell.angle_beta   90.00
_cell.angle_gamma   90.00
#
_symmetry.space_group_name_H-M   'P 1'
#
loop_
_entity.id
_entity.type
_entity.pdbx_description
1 polymer ?
#
loop_
_entity_poly.entity_id
_entity_poly.type
_entity_poly.pdbx_seq_one_letter_code
_entity_poly.pdbx_strand_id
1 'polypeptide(L)'
;MLAASVLTLGGLVVAAPTADAAVPTNLTGTWSGNLDWGNAGTPPTTLNISRSKPLRGSINVPGKCAGTWREISRSRNTILVQFTRTSGTGCDSRNKWRVSFPSKNRLHGAGVENRSQSVDLTRAGSCSTSLCSLS
;
A
#
# COMPACT_ATOMS: atom_id res chain seq x y z
N MET A 1 -12.41 16.43 30.46
CA MET A 1 -13.06 17.63 29.90
C MET A 1 -11.98 18.67 29.66
N LEU A 2 -11.66 18.97 28.40
CA LEU A 2 -11.07 20.25 28.02
C LEU A 2 -11.44 20.53 26.57
N ALA A 3 -11.96 21.73 26.38
CA ALA A 3 -12.87 22.13 25.32
C ALA A 3 -12.17 22.36 23.97
N ALA A 4 -12.85 21.96 22.89
CA ALA A 4 -12.50 22.36 21.54
C ALA A 4 -13.11 23.75 21.27
N SER A 5 -12.27 24.79 21.26
CA SER A 5 -12.64 26.09 20.69
C SER A 5 -12.53 25.98 19.17
N VAL A 6 -13.68 26.05 18.49
CA VAL A 6 -13.75 26.09 17.02
C VAL A 6 -13.55 27.54 16.57
N LEU A 7 -12.39 27.83 15.97
CA LEU A 7 -12.21 29.01 15.13
C LEU A 7 -12.43 28.60 13.67
N THR A 8 -13.57 28.97 13.11
CA THR A 8 -13.84 28.90 11.67
C THR A 8 -13.28 30.13 10.97
N LEU A 9 -12.10 29.99 10.35
CA LEU A 9 -11.64 30.87 9.28
C LEU A 9 -11.67 30.06 7.98
N GLY A 10 -12.30 30.64 6.96
CA GLY A 10 -12.74 29.95 5.76
C GLY A 10 -11.63 29.30 4.94
N GLY A 11 -12.07 28.29 4.18
CA GLY A 11 -11.49 28.00 2.87
C GLY A 11 -10.14 27.29 2.88
N LEU A 12 -10.03 26.14 3.53
CA LEU A 12 -9.25 24.99 3.08
C LEU A 12 -9.51 23.87 4.07
N VAL A 13 -10.32 22.89 3.67
CA VAL A 13 -10.38 21.60 4.36
C VAL A 13 -9.03 20.92 4.09
N VAL A 14 -7.99 21.33 4.82
CA VAL A 14 -6.80 20.50 4.95
C VAL A 14 -7.29 19.29 5.73
N ALA A 15 -7.56 18.20 5.03
CA ALA A 15 -7.71 16.90 5.66
C ALA A 15 -6.46 16.73 6.54
N ALA A 16 -6.66 16.74 7.87
CA ALA A 16 -5.58 16.48 8.80
C ALA A 16 -4.90 15.19 8.34
N PRO A 17 -3.55 15.12 8.30
CA PRO A 17 -2.88 13.88 7.96
C PRO A 17 -3.36 12.85 8.96
N THR A 18 -4.17 11.88 8.50
CA THR A 18 -4.55 10.75 9.33
C THR A 18 -3.25 10.08 9.69
N ALA A 19 -2.83 10.19 10.95
CA ALA A 19 -1.60 9.58 11.42
C ALA A 19 -1.62 8.10 11.00
N ASP A 20 -0.56 7.66 10.32
CA ASP A 20 -0.48 6.27 9.86
C ASP A 20 -0.79 5.33 11.02
N ALA A 21 -1.72 4.39 10.82
CA ALA A 21 -2.07 3.45 11.86
C ALA A 21 -0.86 2.58 12.22
N ALA A 22 -0.88 1.98 13.40
CA ALA A 22 0.14 1.00 13.75
C ALA A 22 0.11 -0.15 12.74
N VAL A 23 1.28 -0.69 12.40
CA VAL A 23 1.42 -1.84 11.51
C VAL A 23 0.57 -3.00 12.05
N PRO A 24 -0.40 -3.52 11.27
CA PRO A 24 -1.22 -4.65 11.71
C PRO A 24 -0.37 -5.87 12.06
N THR A 25 -0.80 -6.63 13.08
CA THR A 25 -0.09 -7.81 13.57
C THR A 25 -0.13 -8.99 12.59
N ASN A 26 -1.20 -9.08 11.79
CA ASN A 26 -1.34 -10.09 10.75
C ASN A 26 -1.61 -9.47 9.37
N LEU A 27 -0.62 -9.61 8.48
CA LEU A 27 -0.62 -9.11 7.11
C LEU A 27 -0.80 -10.23 6.08
N THR A 28 -0.78 -11.51 6.46
CA THR A 28 -0.85 -12.62 5.50
C THR A 28 -2.17 -12.64 4.75
N GLY A 29 -2.10 -12.98 3.46
CA GLY A 29 -3.23 -13.07 2.56
C GLY A 29 -3.05 -12.24 1.30
N THR A 30 -4.11 -12.21 0.49
CA THR A 30 -4.14 -11.49 -0.79
C THR A 30 -4.60 -10.06 -0.58
N TRP A 31 -3.94 -9.13 -1.26
CA TRP A 31 -4.24 -7.71 -1.32
C TRP A 31 -4.33 -7.31 -2.79
N SER A 32 -5.30 -6.47 -3.14
CA SER A 32 -5.57 -6.09 -4.53
C SER A 32 -5.86 -4.60 -4.63
N GLY A 33 -5.47 -3.99 -5.73
CA GLY A 33 -5.74 -2.58 -5.98
C GLY A 33 -4.96 -2.09 -7.17
N ASN A 34 -4.37 -0.91 -7.08
CA ASN A 34 -3.68 -0.28 -8.20
C ASN A 34 -2.25 0.08 -7.81
N LEU A 35 -1.36 0.03 -8.79
CA LEU A 35 0.03 0.43 -8.64
C LEU A 35 0.34 1.47 -9.71
N ASP A 36 0.86 2.61 -9.28
CA ASP A 36 1.46 3.63 -10.15
C ASP A 36 2.99 3.51 -10.09
N TRP A 37 3.60 3.16 -11.23
CA TRP A 37 5.05 3.13 -11.38
C TRP A 37 5.65 4.47 -11.83
N GLY A 38 4.85 5.54 -11.90
CA GLY A 38 5.23 6.90 -12.28
C GLY A 38 5.30 7.14 -13.79
N ASN A 39 5.21 6.09 -14.61
CA ASN A 39 5.58 6.17 -16.03
C ASN A 39 4.59 5.46 -16.99
N ALA A 40 3.59 4.72 -16.50
CA ALA A 40 2.85 3.76 -17.33
C ALA A 40 1.39 3.51 -16.92
N GLY A 41 0.72 4.54 -16.41
CA GLY A 41 -0.65 4.44 -15.87
C GLY A 41 -0.69 3.65 -14.55
N THR A 42 -1.91 3.36 -14.08
CA THR A 42 -2.17 2.76 -12.77
C THR A 42 -2.80 1.36 -12.88
N PRO A 43 -2.08 0.35 -13.42
CA PRO A 43 -2.64 -0.98 -13.65
C PRO A 43 -3.13 -1.66 -12.36
N PRO A 44 -4.12 -2.57 -12.48
CA PRO A 44 -4.52 -3.41 -11.37
C PRO A 44 -3.32 -4.26 -10.92
N THR A 45 -3.21 -4.48 -9.62
CA THR A 45 -2.07 -5.15 -9.00
C THR A 45 -2.56 -6.03 -7.86
N THR A 46 -1.94 -7.20 -7.74
CA THR A 46 -2.17 -8.14 -6.64
C THR A 46 -0.88 -8.36 -5.88
N LEU A 47 -0.95 -8.28 -4.54
CA LEU A 47 0.12 -8.64 -3.63
C LEU A 47 -0.35 -9.80 -2.74
N ASN A 48 0.35 -10.92 -2.79
CA ASN A 48 0.12 -12.04 -1.88
C ASN A 48 1.21 -12.03 -0.80
N ILE A 49 0.83 -11.74 0.45
CA ILE A 49 1.74 -11.75 1.59
C ILE A 49 1.72 -13.14 2.23
N SER A 50 2.84 -13.86 2.12
CA SER A 50 3.00 -15.22 2.67
C SER A 50 3.54 -15.23 4.10
N ARG A 51 4.20 -14.16 4.54
CA ARG A 51 4.71 -14.02 5.91
C ARG A 51 4.56 -12.58 6.39
N SER A 52 4.03 -12.40 7.59
CA SER A 52 3.79 -11.06 8.16
C SER A 52 5.04 -10.43 8.76
N LYS A 53 5.95 -11.19 9.41
CA LYS A 53 7.15 -10.65 10.08
C LYS A 53 8.30 -11.68 10.00
N PRO A 54 9.43 -11.38 9.34
CA PRO A 54 9.60 -10.26 8.39
C PRO A 54 8.62 -10.39 7.22
N LEU A 55 8.12 -9.28 6.71
CA LEU A 55 7.19 -9.24 5.58
C LEU A 55 7.83 -9.92 4.36
N ARG A 56 7.10 -10.89 3.82
CA ARG A 56 7.40 -11.54 2.53
C ARG A 56 6.13 -11.62 1.71
N GLY A 57 6.23 -11.21 0.46
CA GLY A 57 5.12 -11.35 -0.47
C GLY A 57 5.55 -11.39 -1.92
N SER A 58 4.65 -11.84 -2.78
CA SER A 58 4.79 -11.78 -4.24
C SER A 58 3.81 -10.75 -4.77
N ILE A 59 4.30 -9.87 -5.64
CA ILE A 59 3.50 -8.86 -6.32
C ILE A 59 3.40 -9.22 -7.80
N ASN A 60 2.20 -9.08 -8.34
CA ASN A 60 1.89 -9.35 -9.73
C ASN A 60 1.14 -8.16 -10.32
N VAL A 61 1.67 -7.62 -11.41
CA VAL A 61 1.09 -6.54 -12.21
C VAL A 61 0.79 -7.12 -13.59
N PRO A 62 -0.44 -7.59 -13.86
CA PRO A 62 -0.80 -8.24 -15.11
C PRO A 62 -0.39 -7.44 -16.35
N GLY A 63 0.21 -8.12 -17.33
CA GLY A 63 0.69 -7.51 -18.58
C GLY A 63 1.93 -6.62 -18.43
N LYS A 64 2.51 -6.49 -17.24
CA LYS A 64 3.75 -5.71 -16.99
C LYS A 64 4.85 -6.59 -16.39
N CYS A 65 4.74 -6.91 -15.10
CA CYS A 65 5.80 -7.59 -14.38
C CYS A 65 5.28 -8.39 -13.18
N ALA A 66 6.15 -9.25 -12.65
CA ALA A 66 5.99 -9.82 -11.33
C ALA A 66 7.29 -9.68 -10.53
N GLY A 67 7.18 -9.77 -9.21
CA GLY A 67 8.35 -9.80 -8.34
C GLY A 67 8.01 -10.09 -6.89
N THR A 68 8.98 -9.85 -6.02
CA THR A 68 8.88 -10.15 -4.60
C THR A 68 9.12 -8.92 -3.75
N TRP A 69 8.38 -8.83 -2.65
CA TRP A 69 8.62 -7.89 -1.57
C TRP A 69 9.32 -8.61 -0.41
N ARG A 70 10.38 -7.98 0.07
CA ARG A 70 11.15 -8.43 1.22
C ARG A 70 11.34 -7.28 2.19
N GLU A 71 10.92 -7.47 3.44
CA GLU A 71 11.20 -6.52 4.51
C GLU A 71 12.71 -6.26 4.66
N ILE A 72 13.07 -4.98 4.67
CA ILE A 72 14.39 -4.46 5.03
C ILE A 72 14.36 -4.01 6.50
N SER A 73 13.34 -3.24 6.89
CA SER A 73 13.18 -2.73 8.25
C SER A 73 11.72 -2.47 8.58
N ARG A 74 11.41 -2.39 9.88
CA ARG A 74 10.06 -2.11 10.38
C ARG A 74 10.11 -1.15 11.55
N SER A 75 9.19 -0.21 11.55
CA SER A 75 8.87 0.67 12.68
C SER A 75 7.45 0.37 13.17
N ARG A 76 6.98 1.13 14.18
CA ARG A 76 5.61 1.00 14.70
C ARG A 76 4.54 1.25 13.62
N ASN A 77 4.79 2.13 12.67
CA ASN A 77 3.77 2.62 11.73
C ASN A 77 4.09 2.31 10.26
N THR A 78 5.33 1.91 9.95
CA THR A 78 5.76 1.66 8.56
C THR A 78 6.65 0.44 8.44
N ILE A 79 6.63 -0.17 7.26
CA ILE A 79 7.55 -1.25 6.85
C ILE A 79 8.30 -0.77 5.61
N LEU A 80 9.63 -0.83 5.63
CA LEU A 80 10.44 -0.66 4.44
C LEU A 80 10.64 -2.01 3.77
N VAL A 81 10.25 -2.13 2.51
CA VAL A 81 10.41 -3.36 1.73
C VAL A 81 11.26 -3.11 0.49
N GLN A 82 12.01 -4.12 0.07
CA GLN A 82 12.67 -4.16 -1.22
C GLN A 82 11.80 -4.95 -2.19
N PHE A 83 11.46 -4.33 -3.32
CA PHE A 83 10.97 -5.03 -4.50
C PHE A 83 12.14 -5.61 -5.29
N THR A 84 12.02 -6.86 -5.74
CA THR A 84 12.91 -7.48 -6.71
C THR A 84 12.06 -8.10 -7.82
N ARG A 85 12.21 -7.60 -9.05
CA ARG A 85 11.49 -8.12 -10.22
C ARG A 85 11.95 -9.55 -10.52
N THR A 86 11.01 -10.47 -10.71
CA THR A 86 11.28 -11.86 -11.06
C THR A 86 10.96 -12.15 -12.53
N SER A 87 10.06 -11.38 -13.15
CA SER A 87 9.72 -11.52 -14.57
C SER A 87 9.09 -10.25 -15.14
N GLY A 88 8.99 -10.19 -16.48
CA GLY A 88 8.37 -9.10 -17.23
C GLY A 88 9.20 -7.82 -17.32
N THR A 89 8.58 -6.77 -17.86
CA THR A 89 9.19 -5.47 -18.16
C THR A 89 8.24 -4.32 -17.77
N GLY A 90 8.76 -3.11 -17.56
CA GLY A 90 7.93 -1.95 -17.21
C GLY A 90 7.75 -1.70 -15.71
N CYS A 91 8.43 -2.49 -14.88
CA CYS A 91 8.67 -2.19 -13.47
C CYS A 91 10.17 -2.13 -13.23
N ASP A 92 10.62 -1.31 -12.28
CA ASP A 92 12.03 -1.25 -11.90
C ASP A 92 12.54 -2.61 -11.42
N SER A 93 13.79 -2.96 -11.75
CA SER A 93 14.34 -4.28 -11.39
C SER A 93 14.57 -4.43 -9.88
N ARG A 94 14.91 -3.32 -9.21
CA ARG A 94 15.04 -3.19 -7.76
C ARG A 94 14.59 -1.81 -7.35
N ASN A 95 13.67 -1.74 -6.41
CA ASN A 95 13.18 -0.48 -5.88
C ASN A 95 12.74 -0.70 -4.43
N LYS A 96 12.77 0.35 -3.60
CA LYS A 96 12.35 0.26 -2.20
C LYS A 96 11.03 0.99 -2.01
N TRP A 97 10.20 0.42 -1.16
CA TRP A 97 8.89 0.95 -0.87
C TRP A 97 8.73 1.15 0.63
N ARG A 98 8.29 2.35 1.02
CA ARG A 98 7.79 2.60 2.37
C ARG A 98 6.31 2.27 2.40
N VAL A 99 5.98 1.22 3.13
CA VAL A 99 4.63 0.71 3.27
C VAL A 99 4.04 1.20 4.57
N SER A 100 2.83 1.74 4.50
CA SER A 100 2.04 2.21 5.61
C SER A 100 0.62 1.65 5.53
N PHE A 101 -0.15 1.83 6.60
CA PHE A 101 -1.45 1.19 6.77
C PHE A 101 -2.49 2.24 7.16
N PRO A 102 -3.12 2.92 6.18
CA PRO A 102 -4.18 3.89 6.46
C PRO A 102 -5.35 3.28 7.25
N SER A 103 -5.60 1.97 7.09
CA SER A 103 -6.54 1.20 7.91
C SER A 103 -6.09 -0.26 7.99
N LYS A 104 -6.71 -1.07 8.87
CA LYS A 104 -6.36 -2.50 9.03
C LYS A 104 -6.46 -3.33 7.73
N ASN A 105 -7.25 -2.86 6.77
CA ASN A 105 -7.52 -3.54 5.50
C ASN A 105 -7.00 -2.77 4.29
N ARG A 106 -6.31 -1.64 4.50
CA ARG A 106 -5.73 -0.83 3.43
C ARG A 106 -4.23 -0.72 3.63
N LEU A 107 -3.50 -0.99 2.57
CA LEU A 107 -2.05 -0.86 2.47
C LEU A 107 -1.76 0.24 1.46
N HIS A 108 -0.94 1.20 1.85
CA HIS A 108 -0.39 2.18 0.95
C HIS A 108 1.13 2.01 0.91
N GLY A 109 1.73 2.02 -0.27
CA GLY A 109 3.18 2.01 -0.46
C GLY A 109 3.59 3.21 -1.29
N ALA A 110 4.66 3.89 -0.87
CA ALA A 110 5.29 4.95 -1.67
C ALA A 110 6.73 4.56 -2.01
N GLY A 111 7.13 4.81 -3.26
CA GLY A 111 8.51 4.60 -3.71
C GLY A 111 9.48 5.47 -2.91
N VAL A 112 10.60 4.90 -2.48
CA VAL A 112 11.59 5.62 -1.67
C VAL A 112 12.47 6.50 -2.54
N GLU A 113 12.98 5.92 -3.63
CA GLU A 113 13.83 6.61 -4.60
C GLU A 113 13.00 7.54 -5.49
N ASN A 114 11.79 7.14 -5.89
CA ASN A 114 10.87 7.97 -6.65
C ASN A 114 9.50 8.04 -5.96
N ARG A 115 9.19 9.20 -5.37
CA ARG A 115 7.97 9.42 -4.60
C ARG A 115 6.71 9.61 -5.45
N SER A 116 6.82 9.74 -6.77
CA SER A 116 5.64 9.69 -7.64
C SER A 116 5.09 8.27 -7.77
N GLN A 117 5.88 7.25 -7.40
CA GLN A 117 5.44 5.87 -7.41
C GLN A 117 4.61 5.58 -6.16
N SER A 118 3.44 5.00 -6.37
CA SER A 118 2.52 4.64 -5.30
C SER A 118 1.85 3.30 -5.55
N VAL A 119 1.43 2.64 -4.50
CA VAL A 119 0.62 1.42 -4.58
C VAL A 119 -0.43 1.47 -3.49
N ASP A 120 -1.68 1.31 -3.86
CA ASP A 120 -2.82 1.32 -2.95
C ASP A 120 -3.56 0.00 -3.10
N LEU A 121 -3.53 -0.82 -2.04
CA LEU A 121 -4.12 -2.14 -2.03
C LEU A 121 -5.10 -2.29 -0.88
N THR A 122 -6.17 -3.03 -1.13
CA THR A 122 -7.16 -3.43 -0.15
C THR A 122 -7.10 -4.94 0.02
N ARG A 123 -7.24 -5.42 1.25
CA ARG A 123 -7.23 -6.87 1.55
C ARG A 123 -8.38 -7.56 0.82
N ALA A 124 -8.11 -8.63 0.08
CA ALA A 124 -9.14 -9.40 -0.61
C ALA A 124 -10.17 -9.92 0.41
N GLY A 125 -11.45 -9.86 0.06
CA GLY A 125 -12.56 -10.21 0.97
C GLY A 125 -12.92 -9.13 2.00
N SER A 126 -12.24 -7.98 2.01
CA SER A 126 -12.64 -6.83 2.84
C SER A 126 -13.57 -5.84 2.14
N CYS A 127 -14.25 -6.30 1.08
CA CYS A 127 -15.39 -5.62 0.48
C CYS A 127 -16.31 -5.10 1.58
N SER A 128 -16.39 -3.77 1.71
CA SER A 128 -17.52 -3.15 2.40
C SER A 128 -18.78 -3.60 1.66
N THR A 129 -19.78 -4.02 2.40
CA THR A 129 -21.00 -4.77 2.05
C THR A 129 -21.95 -4.15 1.00
N SER A 130 -21.45 -3.40 0.00
CA SER A 130 -22.28 -2.80 -1.05
C SER A 130 -21.83 -3.10 -2.48
N LEU A 131 -20.70 -3.77 -2.73
CA LEU A 131 -20.19 -3.96 -4.10
C LEU A 131 -19.67 -5.36 -4.45
N CYS A 132 -19.81 -6.35 -3.56
CA CYS A 132 -19.42 -7.73 -3.87
C CYS A 132 -20.57 -8.61 -4.42
N SER A 133 -21.57 -8.00 -5.05
CA SER A 133 -22.56 -8.71 -5.88
C SER A 133 -22.62 -8.07 -7.25
N LEU A 134 -21.97 -8.70 -8.23
CA LEU A 134 -22.31 -8.69 -9.67
C LEU A 134 -21.16 -9.35 -10.44
N SER A 135 -21.22 -10.67 -10.56
CA SER A 135 -20.99 -11.45 -11.79
C SER A 135 -21.50 -12.86 -11.56
#